data_AF-A0A960K569-F1
#
_entry.id   AF-A0A960K569-F1
#
_cell.length_a   1.000
_cell.length_b   1.000
_cell.length_c   1.000
_cell.angle_alpha   90.00
_cell.angle_beta   90.00
_cell.angle_gamma   90.00
#
_symmetry.space_group_name_H-M   'P 1'
#
loop_
_entity.id
_entity.type
_entity.pdbx_description
1 polymer ?
#
loop_
_entity_poly.entity_id
_entity_poly.type
_entity_poly.pdbx_seq_one_letter_code
_entity_poly.pdbx_strand_id
1 'polypeptide(L)'
;MTSKNRRSPLSFSAGLLTLTFLTLGAVGGDTPRPWPGEELSGGETTVFDGKHSAYGRALGNLDRSRWLPMRAGKRLFENPWHPPGSVPATAPRQGLGPLFNATACVDCHFRDGRGGPPESPAPGIAPAPAPTLLRWGLPSGDG
;
A
#
# COMPACT_ATOMS: atom_id res chain seq x y z
N MET A 1 -20.23 -36.02 71.21
CA MET A 1 -20.41 -34.86 70.31
C MET A 1 -19.02 -34.24 70.16
N THR A 2 -18.30 -34.18 69.03
CA THR A 2 -18.62 -34.00 67.61
C THR A 2 -17.52 -34.72 66.78
N SER A 3 -17.90 -35.58 65.85
CA SER A 3 -17.78 -35.43 64.38
C SER A 3 -16.39 -35.13 63.79
N LYS A 4 -15.75 -36.22 63.33
CA LYS A 4 -15.09 -36.43 62.01
C LYS A 4 -14.83 -35.20 61.13
N ASN A 5 -13.59 -35.06 60.66
CA ASN A 5 -13.30 -34.58 59.30
C ASN A 5 -11.95 -35.10 58.79
N ARG A 6 -11.94 -36.31 58.20
CA ARG A 6 -10.83 -36.79 57.37
C ARG A 6 -11.06 -36.30 55.95
N ARG A 7 -10.14 -35.48 55.44
CA ARG A 7 -10.14 -35.02 54.04
C ARG A 7 -9.57 -36.15 53.18
N SER A 8 -10.36 -36.64 52.23
CA SER A 8 -9.89 -37.53 51.15
C SER A 8 -9.25 -36.69 50.03
N PRO A 9 -8.19 -37.20 49.37
CA PRO A 9 -7.64 -36.56 48.18
C PRO A 9 -8.52 -36.91 46.97
N LEU A 10 -9.02 -35.89 46.27
CA LEU A 10 -9.64 -36.05 44.96
C LEU A 10 -8.54 -36.33 43.92
N SER A 11 -8.43 -37.57 43.47
CA SER A 11 -7.71 -37.92 42.25
C SER A 11 -8.48 -37.39 41.04
N PHE A 12 -7.89 -36.43 40.32
CA PHE A 12 -8.37 -36.01 39.00
C PHE A 12 -7.68 -36.87 37.94
N SER A 13 -8.41 -37.88 37.46
CA SER A 13 -8.05 -38.67 36.29
C SER A 13 -8.68 -38.05 35.04
N ALA A 14 -7.96 -38.16 33.93
CA ALA A 14 -8.45 -38.19 32.55
C ALA A 14 -8.98 -36.88 31.93
N GLY A 15 -8.16 -36.30 31.06
CA GLY A 15 -8.55 -35.33 30.04
C GLY A 15 -7.51 -35.32 28.94
N LEU A 16 -7.40 -36.42 28.19
CA LEU A 16 -6.54 -36.53 27.00
C LEU A 16 -7.11 -35.59 25.94
N LEU A 17 -6.62 -34.35 25.90
CA LEU A 17 -6.96 -33.36 24.88
C LEU A 17 -6.28 -33.79 23.57
N THR A 18 -6.96 -34.61 22.77
CA THR A 18 -6.52 -34.94 21.42
C THR A 18 -6.52 -33.65 20.58
N LEU A 19 -5.35 -33.04 20.44
CA LEU A 19 -5.08 -32.02 19.42
C LEU A 19 -5.23 -32.71 18.05
N THR A 20 -6.40 -32.59 17.45
CA THR A 20 -6.58 -32.81 16.02
C THR A 20 -5.84 -31.67 15.31
N PHE A 21 -4.56 -31.88 15.04
CA PHE A 21 -3.80 -31.04 14.12
C PHE A 21 -4.44 -31.17 12.75
N LEU A 22 -5.26 -30.19 12.39
CA LEU A 22 -5.77 -30.00 11.04
C LEU A 22 -4.56 -29.81 10.13
N THR A 23 -4.18 -30.86 9.41
CA THR A 23 -3.18 -30.80 8.34
C THR A 23 -3.78 -29.96 7.22
N LEU A 24 -3.60 -28.64 7.32
CA LEU A 24 -3.77 -27.72 6.22
C LEU A 24 -2.77 -28.15 5.15
N GLY A 25 -3.27 -28.90 4.17
CA GLY A 25 -2.50 -29.30 3.00
C GLY A 25 -1.90 -28.05 2.39
N ALA A 26 -0.57 -27.98 2.40
CA ALA A 26 0.14 -27.01 1.58
C ALA A 26 -0.25 -27.33 0.13
N VAL A 27 -1.16 -26.54 -0.44
CA VAL A 27 -1.18 -26.34 -1.89
C VAL A 27 0.20 -25.78 -2.20
N GLY A 28 1.10 -26.67 -2.60
CA GLY A 28 2.33 -26.33 -3.27
C GLY A 28 1.94 -25.76 -4.62
N GLY A 29 1.43 -24.54 -4.63
CA GLY A 29 1.31 -23.76 -5.85
C GLY A 29 2.72 -23.55 -6.36
N ASP A 30 2.94 -23.87 -7.63
CA ASP A 30 4.16 -23.53 -8.36
C ASP A 30 4.32 -22.01 -8.33
N THR A 31 4.91 -21.46 -7.27
CA THR A 31 5.37 -20.07 -7.29
C THR A 31 6.39 -20.00 -8.42
N PRO A 32 6.14 -19.22 -9.49
CA PRO A 32 7.09 -19.12 -10.57
C PRO A 32 8.44 -18.73 -9.99
N ARG A 33 9.49 -19.43 -10.42
CA ARG A 33 10.85 -19.06 -10.03
C ARG A 33 11.10 -17.66 -10.60
N PRO A 34 11.59 -16.69 -9.80
CA PRO A 34 11.85 -15.35 -10.31
C PRO A 34 12.73 -15.41 -11.56
N TRP A 35 12.43 -14.58 -12.55
CA TRP A 35 13.31 -14.43 -13.70
C TRP A 35 14.62 -13.77 -13.25
N PRO A 36 15.78 -14.11 -13.84
CA PRO A 36 17.02 -13.39 -13.55
C PRO A 36 16.83 -11.87 -13.75
N GLY A 37 17.05 -11.07 -12.71
CA GLY A 37 16.90 -9.62 -12.75
C GLY A 37 15.52 -9.08 -12.35
N GLU A 38 14.55 -9.93 -12.02
CA GLU A 38 13.23 -9.52 -11.55
C GLU A 38 13.29 -8.76 -10.20
N GLU A 39 14.31 -9.07 -9.40
CA GLU A 39 14.65 -8.33 -8.17
C GLU A 39 15.09 -6.88 -8.42
N LEU A 40 15.41 -6.53 -9.66
CA LEU A 40 15.88 -5.21 -10.09
C LEU A 40 14.75 -4.42 -10.76
N SER A 41 13.79 -3.94 -9.96
CA SER A 41 12.64 -3.17 -10.49
C SER A 41 13.00 -1.90 -11.26
N GLY A 42 14.22 -1.38 -11.10
CA GLY A 42 14.79 -0.24 -11.85
C GLY A 42 15.89 -0.63 -12.84
N GLY A 43 16.06 -1.92 -13.16
CA GLY A 43 17.19 -2.42 -13.95
C GLY A 43 18.54 -2.06 -13.33
N GLU A 44 19.49 -1.58 -14.14
CA GLU A 44 20.81 -1.11 -13.70
C GLU A 44 20.77 0.06 -12.70
N THR A 45 19.63 0.75 -12.59
CA THR A 45 19.44 1.90 -11.69
C THR A 45 18.73 1.53 -10.40
N THR A 46 18.50 0.24 -10.15
CA THR A 46 17.85 -0.24 -8.94
C THR A 46 18.62 0.21 -7.70
N VAL A 47 17.91 0.79 -6.74
CA VAL A 47 18.43 1.12 -5.42
C VAL A 47 17.57 0.41 -4.39
N PHE A 48 18.20 -0.37 -3.53
CA PHE A 48 17.54 -1.03 -2.40
C PHE A 48 17.37 -0.03 -1.25
N ASP A 49 16.33 0.80 -1.33
CA ASP A 49 15.95 1.78 -0.30
C ASP A 49 14.56 1.45 0.23
N GLY A 50 14.47 1.08 1.51
CA GLY A 50 13.20 0.81 2.21
C GLY A 50 12.58 2.05 2.85
N LYS A 51 13.18 3.24 2.68
CA LYS A 51 12.66 4.47 3.27
C LYS A 51 11.46 4.98 2.47
N HIS A 52 10.66 5.80 3.13
CA HIS A 52 9.49 6.45 2.56
C HIS A 52 9.78 7.36 1.34
N SER A 53 11.03 7.70 1.05
CA SER A 53 11.44 8.55 -0.07
C SER A 53 12.13 7.77 -1.21
N ALA A 54 12.07 6.44 -1.19
CA ALA A 54 12.78 5.59 -2.13
C ALA A 54 12.49 5.94 -3.61
N TYR A 55 11.24 6.28 -3.90
CA TYR A 55 10.76 6.56 -5.26
C TYR A 55 11.00 7.99 -5.75
N GLY A 56 11.46 8.90 -4.87
CA GLY A 56 11.67 10.30 -5.22
C GLY A 56 13.04 10.61 -5.85
N ARG A 57 13.84 9.57 -6.12
CA ARG A 57 15.23 9.71 -6.59
C ARG A 57 15.28 9.83 -8.11
N ALA A 58 16.24 10.63 -8.58
CA ALA A 58 16.66 10.59 -9.98
C ALA A 58 17.31 9.24 -10.30
N LEU A 59 17.18 8.76 -11.54
CA LEU A 59 17.93 7.59 -12.02
C LEU A 59 19.44 7.87 -11.91
N GLY A 60 20.20 6.91 -11.38
CA GLY A 60 21.63 7.09 -11.12
C GLY A 60 22.48 7.35 -12.37
N ASN A 61 22.02 6.87 -13.53
CA ASN A 61 22.67 7.06 -14.83
C ASN A 61 22.04 8.19 -15.67
N LEU A 62 21.21 9.06 -15.06
CA LEU A 62 20.54 10.14 -15.79
C LEU A 62 21.55 11.22 -16.21
N ASP A 63 21.66 11.43 -17.53
CA ASP A 63 22.50 12.50 -18.08
C ASP A 63 22.13 13.88 -17.51
N ARG A 64 23.14 14.73 -17.29
CA ARG A 64 22.97 16.03 -16.63
C ARG A 64 22.02 16.96 -17.39
N SER A 65 21.97 16.88 -18.72
CA SER A 65 21.03 17.67 -19.53
C SER A 65 19.55 17.38 -19.20
N ARG A 66 19.25 16.19 -18.65
CA ARG A 66 17.89 15.74 -18.31
C ARG A 66 17.45 16.13 -16.90
N TRP A 67 18.31 16.75 -16.11
CA TRP A 67 17.98 17.12 -14.72
C TRP A 67 16.94 18.23 -14.62
N LEU A 68 16.97 19.20 -15.53
CA LEU A 68 15.95 20.26 -15.59
C LEU A 68 14.55 19.71 -15.89
N PRO A 69 14.33 18.94 -16.98
CA PRO A 69 13.01 18.37 -17.26
C PRO A 69 12.56 17.38 -16.18
N MET A 70 13.46 16.58 -15.60
CA MET A 70 13.13 15.72 -14.46
C MET A 70 12.58 16.54 -13.27
N ARG A 71 13.27 17.62 -12.88
CA ARG A 71 12.81 18.49 -11.78
C ARG A 71 11.52 19.22 -12.11
N ALA A 72 11.31 19.60 -13.38
CA ALA A 72 10.05 20.17 -13.82
C ALA A 72 8.90 19.17 -13.69
N GLY A 73 9.12 17.90 -14.10
CA GLY A 73 8.15 16.81 -13.91
C GLY A 73 7.85 16.56 -12.44
N LYS A 74 8.87 16.56 -11.57
CA LYS A 74 8.68 16.46 -10.13
C LYS A 74 7.80 17.58 -9.57
N ARG A 75 8.04 18.83 -9.99
CA ARG A 75 7.18 19.96 -9.60
C ARG A 75 5.75 19.81 -10.09
N LEU A 76 5.53 19.22 -11.27
CA LEU A 76 4.18 18.93 -11.76
C LEU A 76 3.48 17.87 -10.89
N PHE A 77 4.23 16.88 -10.43
CA PHE A 77 3.74 15.80 -9.59
C PHE A 77 3.34 16.27 -8.18
N GLU A 78 4.14 17.16 -7.60
CA GLU A 78 3.97 17.65 -6.22
C GLU A 78 2.97 18.80 -6.07
N ASN A 79 2.83 19.65 -7.09
CA ASN A 79 2.05 20.88 -6.95
C ASN A 79 0.62 20.71 -7.43
N PRO A 80 -0.38 21.21 -6.68
CA PRO A 80 -1.77 21.04 -7.02
C PRO A 80 -2.17 21.85 -8.25
N TRP A 81 -3.16 21.32 -8.95
CA TRP A 81 -3.94 22.02 -9.96
C TRP A 81 -5.12 22.74 -9.33
N HIS A 82 -5.61 23.77 -10.01
CA HIS A 82 -6.69 24.61 -9.54
C HIS A 82 -7.99 24.30 -10.29
N PRO A 83 -9.12 24.15 -9.56
CA PRO A 83 -10.42 24.10 -10.20
C PRO A 83 -10.76 25.41 -10.90
N PRO A 84 -11.60 25.40 -11.95
CA PRO A 84 -11.91 26.58 -12.74
C PRO A 84 -12.51 27.68 -11.85
N GLY A 85 -12.01 28.91 -12.00
CA GLY A 85 -12.51 30.08 -11.25
C GLY A 85 -11.99 30.23 -9.81
N SER A 86 -11.18 29.30 -9.30
CA SER A 86 -10.61 29.41 -7.94
C SER A 86 -9.37 30.30 -7.85
N VAL A 87 -8.76 30.64 -8.99
CA VAL A 87 -7.55 31.48 -9.11
C VAL A 87 -7.67 32.39 -10.33
N PRO A 88 -6.89 33.50 -10.42
CA PRO A 88 -6.88 34.36 -11.61
C PRO A 88 -6.59 33.58 -12.90
N ALA A 89 -7.16 34.01 -14.02
CA ALA A 89 -7.03 33.34 -15.33
C ALA A 89 -5.58 33.26 -15.86
N THR A 90 -4.64 34.00 -15.28
CA THR A 90 -3.20 33.94 -15.61
C THR A 90 -2.41 32.97 -14.72
N ALA A 91 -3.04 32.36 -13.72
CA ALA A 91 -2.36 31.45 -12.80
C ALA A 91 -1.91 30.16 -13.52
N PRO A 92 -0.74 29.59 -13.18
CA PRO A 92 -0.36 28.29 -13.70
C PRO A 92 -1.26 27.17 -13.15
N ARG A 93 -1.26 26.00 -13.81
CA ARG A 93 -1.98 24.78 -13.38
C ARG A 93 -3.50 24.95 -13.21
N GLN A 94 -4.12 25.70 -14.11
CA GLN A 94 -5.58 25.68 -14.28
C GLN A 94 -5.97 24.47 -15.14
N GLY A 95 -7.14 23.89 -14.88
CA GLY A 95 -7.71 22.84 -15.75
C GLY A 95 -8.19 21.57 -15.05
N LEU A 96 -8.37 21.58 -13.72
CA LEU A 96 -9.14 20.49 -13.10
C LEU A 96 -10.57 20.50 -13.66
N GLY A 97 -11.08 19.32 -13.98
CA GLY A 97 -12.50 19.15 -14.31
C GLY A 97 -13.40 19.41 -13.10
N PRO A 98 -14.73 19.48 -13.29
CA PRO A 98 -15.68 19.67 -12.19
C PRO A 98 -15.72 18.49 -11.20
N LEU A 99 -15.23 17.31 -11.61
CA LEU A 99 -15.09 16.12 -10.75
C LEU A 99 -13.60 15.75 -10.66
N PHE A 100 -13.09 15.64 -9.44
CA PHE A 100 -11.74 15.19 -9.16
C PHE A 100 -11.66 14.52 -7.78
N ASN A 101 -10.79 13.51 -7.64
CA ASN A 101 -10.55 12.82 -6.37
C ASN A 101 -9.36 13.41 -5.59
N ALA A 102 -8.45 14.08 -6.30
CA ALA A 102 -7.23 14.69 -5.79
C ALA A 102 -6.83 15.86 -6.68
N THR A 103 -6.02 16.79 -6.16
CA THR A 103 -5.58 17.99 -6.91
C THR A 103 -4.12 17.92 -7.33
N ALA A 104 -3.32 17.05 -6.70
CA ALA A 104 -1.95 16.74 -7.08
C ALA A 104 -1.74 15.23 -7.18
N CYS A 105 -0.70 14.80 -7.90
CA CYS A 105 -0.36 13.38 -8.01
C CYS A 105 0.09 12.81 -6.65
N VAL A 106 0.83 13.61 -5.88
CA VAL A 106 1.31 13.25 -4.53
C VAL A 106 0.22 12.98 -3.52
N ASP A 107 -1.01 13.49 -3.74
CA ASP A 107 -2.14 13.26 -2.85
C ASP A 107 -2.46 11.76 -2.75
N CYS A 108 -2.32 11.04 -3.87
CA CYS A 108 -2.45 9.58 -3.92
C CYS A 108 -1.10 8.84 -3.98
N HIS A 109 0.00 9.51 -4.36
CA HIS A 109 1.34 8.94 -4.48
C HIS A 109 2.33 9.61 -3.53
N PHE A 110 2.11 9.42 -2.23
CA PHE A 110 2.91 10.05 -1.19
C PHE A 110 4.41 9.77 -1.40
N ARG A 111 5.21 10.84 -1.46
CA ARG A 111 6.67 10.79 -1.69
C ARG A 111 7.04 9.95 -2.92
N ASP A 112 6.27 10.11 -3.99
CA ASP A 112 6.43 9.41 -5.28
C ASP A 112 6.19 7.91 -5.18
N GLY A 113 5.70 7.44 -4.04
CA GLY A 113 5.49 6.04 -3.76
C GLY A 113 4.16 5.49 -4.22
N ARG A 114 3.90 4.26 -3.78
CA ARG A 114 2.60 3.63 -3.95
C ARG A 114 1.59 4.34 -3.07
N GLY A 115 0.35 4.44 -3.55
CA GLY A 115 -0.72 4.96 -2.72
C GLY A 115 -1.00 4.07 -1.52
N GLY A 116 -1.32 4.72 -0.41
CA GLY A 116 -1.66 4.03 0.83
C GLY A 116 -3.02 3.35 0.76
N PRO A 117 -3.30 2.40 1.67
CA PRO A 117 -4.67 1.93 1.87
C PRO A 117 -5.56 3.10 2.31
N PRO A 118 -6.88 3.04 2.04
CA PRO A 118 -7.81 4.05 2.54
C PRO A 118 -7.76 4.09 4.07
N GLU A 119 -7.66 5.29 4.63
CA GLU A 119 -7.69 5.50 6.07
C GLU A 119 -9.10 5.30 6.61
N SER A 120 -9.20 4.75 7.83
CA SER A 120 -10.47 4.78 8.55
C SER A 120 -10.76 6.22 8.96
N PRO A 121 -11.94 6.77 8.66
CA PRO A 121 -12.24 8.15 8.99
C PRO A 121 -12.18 8.35 10.51
N ALA A 122 -11.31 9.25 10.97
CA ALA A 122 -11.35 9.71 12.34
C ALA A 122 -12.61 10.59 12.54
N PRO A 123 -13.22 10.61 13.74
CA PRO A 123 -14.40 11.44 13.99
C PRO A 123 -14.14 12.91 13.63
N GLY A 124 -14.89 13.42 12.66
CA GLY A 124 -14.79 14.82 12.22
C GLY A 124 -13.68 15.13 11.21
N ILE A 125 -12.93 14.13 10.72
CA ILE A 125 -11.89 14.32 9.70
C ILE A 125 -12.29 13.56 8.43
N ALA A 126 -12.38 14.27 7.30
CA ALA A 126 -12.57 13.64 6.00
C ALA A 126 -11.35 12.75 5.68
N PRO A 127 -11.55 11.52 5.18
CA PRO A 127 -10.44 10.64 4.85
C PRO A 127 -9.55 11.28 3.78
N ALA A 128 -8.23 11.07 3.90
CA ALA A 128 -7.29 11.45 2.86
C ALA A 128 -7.68 10.80 1.51
N PRO A 129 -7.41 11.47 0.37
CA PRO A 129 -7.69 10.91 -0.94
C PRO A 129 -6.92 9.59 -1.12
N ALA A 130 -7.67 8.51 -1.32
CA ALA A 130 -7.10 7.18 -1.48
C ALA A 130 -7.02 6.79 -2.98
N PRO A 131 -5.99 6.04 -3.39
CA PRO A 131 -5.97 5.44 -4.72
C PRO A 131 -7.22 4.56 -4.90
N THR A 132 -7.97 4.79 -5.98
CA THR A 132 -9.12 3.95 -6.33
C THR A 132 -8.69 2.90 -7.34
N LEU A 133 -8.84 1.62 -7.00
CA LEU A 133 -8.63 0.54 -7.96
C LEU A 133 -9.93 0.34 -8.75
N LEU A 134 -9.94 0.74 -10.02
CA LEU A 134 -11.04 0.41 -10.93
C LEU A 134 -10.70 -0.87 -11.69
N ARG A 135 -11.38 -1.99 -11.37
CA ARG A 135 -11.26 -3.24 -12.13
C ARG A 135 -12.18 -3.18 -13.35
N TRP A 136 -11.60 -3.00 -14.52
CA TRP A 136 -12.32 -3.07 -15.78
C TRP A 136 -12.34 -4.52 -16.29
N GLY A 137 -13.36 -5.31 -15.88
CA GLY A 137 -13.59 -6.66 -16.40
C GLY A 137 -13.99 -7.68 -15.33
N LEU A 138 -15.02 -8.46 -15.64
CA LEU A 138 -15.31 -9.72 -14.95
C LEU A 138 -14.25 -10.75 -15.38
N PRO A 139 -13.77 -11.63 -14.47
CA PRO A 139 -12.96 -12.76 -14.90
C PRO A 139 -13.72 -13.57 -15.96
N SER A 140 -13.04 -13.96 -17.04
CA SER A 140 -13.60 -14.88 -18.02
C SER A 140 -13.92 -16.20 -17.31
N GLY A 141 -15.12 -16.76 -17.55
CA GLY A 141 -15.68 -17.88 -16.80
C GLY A 141 -15.05 -19.25 -17.11
N ASP A 142 -13.98 -19.26 -17.87
CA ASP A 142 -13.26 -20.40 -18.41
C ASP A 142 -11.88 -20.47 -17.75
N GLY A 143 -11.89 -21.04 -16.53
CA GLY A 143 -10.70 -21.53 -15.84
C GLY A 143 -10.29 -22.93 -16.30
#